data_AF-A0A151TUM0-F1
#
_entry.id   AF-A0A151TUM0-F1
#
_cell.length_a   1.000
_cell.length_b   1.000
_cell.length_c   1.000
_cell.angle_alpha   90.00
_cell.angle_beta   90.00
_cell.angle_gamma   90.00
#
_symmetry.space_group_name_H-M   'P 1'
#
loop_
_entity.id
_entity.type
_entity.pdbx_description
1 polymer ?
#
loop_
_entity_poly.entity_id
_entity_poly.type
_entity_poly.pdbx_seq_one_letter_code
_entity_poly.pdbx_strand_id
1 'polypeptide(L)'
;QDQMLLTWLQSTLSKTILSRVIGSVHSYQVWDKVHEYFHTQTKARARQLRTDLRSTTLDGKSMRDFLTQIKNIADELAGVGGPVSLEEYVDVVLKGLPQEYAPVVSVIESKFVTPPIAEVEALLLAHESRANRFRKQSFSPSINYTQGYSRGNFSGGSFRDRGSGNSGRRGGRGLGRGRGSQFANF
;
A
#
# COMPACT_ATOMS: atom_id res chain seq x y z
N GLN A 1 -32.04 40.02 -37.70
CA GLN A 1 -31.46 39.80 -36.36
C GLN A 1 -31.09 38.33 -36.16
N ASP A 2 -32.02 37.38 -36.27
CA ASP A 2 -31.75 35.92 -36.13
C ASP A 2 -30.69 35.37 -37.13
N GLN A 3 -30.77 35.75 -38.41
CA GLN A 3 -29.80 35.27 -39.42
C GLN A 3 -28.36 35.71 -39.14
N MET A 4 -28.15 36.90 -38.56
CA MET A 4 -26.81 37.35 -38.16
C MET A 4 -26.27 36.48 -37.01
N LEU A 5 -27.12 36.14 -36.04
CA LEU A 5 -26.76 35.24 -34.93
C LEU A 5 -26.45 33.82 -35.44
N LEU A 6 -27.23 33.33 -36.40
CA LEU A 6 -27.00 32.03 -37.03
C LEU A 6 -25.62 31.96 -37.71
N THR A 7 -25.30 32.94 -38.58
CA THR A 7 -24.00 32.99 -39.26
C THR A 7 -22.85 33.15 -38.27
N TRP A 8 -23.01 34.00 -37.25
CA TRP A 8 -22.02 34.17 -36.20
C TRP A 8 -21.76 32.87 -35.44
N LEU A 9 -22.82 32.19 -34.95
CA LEU A 9 -22.69 30.90 -34.29
C LEU A 9 -21.95 29.89 -35.18
N GLN A 10 -22.39 29.72 -36.43
CA GLN A 10 -21.76 28.79 -37.37
C GLN A 10 -20.28 29.10 -37.62
N SER A 11 -19.87 30.37 -37.61
CA SER A 11 -18.47 30.78 -37.79
C SER A 11 -17.57 30.45 -36.58
N THR A 12 -18.15 30.37 -35.38
CA THR A 12 -17.42 30.07 -34.14
C THR A 12 -17.31 28.57 -33.84
N LEU A 13 -18.14 27.75 -34.48
CA LEU A 13 -18.14 26.30 -34.25
C LEU A 13 -16.99 25.62 -34.98
N SER A 14 -16.40 24.61 -34.33
CA SER A 14 -15.44 23.72 -34.98
C SER A 14 -16.12 22.91 -36.09
N LYS A 15 -15.35 22.44 -37.08
CA LYS A 15 -15.87 21.65 -38.21
C LYS A 15 -16.69 20.43 -37.77
N THR A 16 -16.30 19.80 -36.66
CA THR A 16 -16.97 18.60 -36.11
C THR A 16 -18.31 18.90 -35.46
N ILE A 17 -18.49 20.09 -34.89
CA ILE A 17 -19.77 20.52 -34.32
C ILE A 17 -20.65 21.15 -35.41
N LEU A 18 -20.03 21.85 -36.36
CA LEU A 18 -20.73 22.45 -37.51
C LEU A 18 -21.49 21.40 -38.33
N SER A 19 -20.88 20.22 -38.57
CA SER A 19 -21.54 19.13 -39.29
C SER A 19 -22.80 18.60 -38.60
N ARG A 20 -22.93 18.76 -37.29
CA ARG A 20 -24.08 18.31 -36.49
C ARG A 20 -25.26 19.29 -36.56
N VAL A 21 -24.97 20.56 -36.84
CA VAL A 21 -25.99 21.63 -36.89
C VAL A 21 -26.43 21.99 -38.31
N ILE A 22 -25.91 21.27 -39.31
CA ILE A 22 -26.35 21.41 -40.71
C ILE A 22 -27.88 21.24 -40.79
N GLY A 23 -28.51 22.07 -41.63
CA GLY A 23 -29.97 22.08 -41.82
C GLY A 23 -30.76 22.87 -40.76
N SER A 24 -30.07 23.51 -39.81
CA SER A 24 -30.74 24.43 -38.87
C SER A 24 -31.02 25.76 -39.55
N VAL A 25 -32.28 26.22 -39.47
CA VAL A 25 -32.79 27.43 -40.12
C VAL A 25 -32.72 28.66 -39.21
N HIS A 26 -32.78 28.42 -37.90
CA HIS A 26 -32.80 29.45 -36.87
C HIS A 26 -31.66 29.28 -35.87
N SER A 27 -31.19 30.38 -35.28
CA SER A 27 -30.07 30.37 -34.32
C SER A 27 -30.34 29.51 -33.08
N TYR A 28 -31.59 29.50 -32.59
CA TYR A 28 -31.97 28.67 -31.44
C TYR A 28 -31.83 27.16 -31.73
N GLN A 29 -32.09 26.71 -32.96
CA GLN A 29 -31.93 25.29 -33.33
C GLN A 29 -30.47 24.85 -33.31
N VAL A 30 -29.56 25.75 -33.73
CA VAL A 30 -28.12 25.51 -33.62
C VAL A 30 -27.73 25.42 -32.15
N TRP A 31 -28.17 26.37 -31.34
CA TRP A 31 -27.90 26.38 -29.90
C TRP A 31 -28.40 25.11 -29.21
N ASP A 32 -29.66 24.71 -29.45
CA ASP A 32 -30.27 23.54 -28.83
C ASP A 32 -29.52 22.26 -29.20
N LYS A 33 -29.16 22.07 -30.47
CA LYS A 33 -28.37 20.90 -30.92
C LYS A 33 -26.98 20.86 -30.29
N VAL A 34 -26.31 22.01 -30.20
CA VAL A 34 -24.99 22.12 -29.56
C VAL A 34 -25.12 21.79 -28.07
N HIS A 35 -26.08 22.42 -27.40
CA HIS A 35 -26.34 22.21 -25.98
C HIS A 35 -26.69 20.75 -25.67
N GLU A 36 -27.61 20.15 -26.43
CA GLU A 36 -27.99 18.74 -26.28
C GLU A 36 -26.80 17.80 -26.49
N TYR A 37 -25.96 18.06 -27.50
CA TYR A 37 -24.78 17.26 -27.78
C TYR A 37 -23.78 17.29 -26.61
N PHE A 38 -23.44 18.48 -26.12
CA PHE A 38 -22.51 18.58 -24.98
C PHE A 38 -23.15 18.07 -23.68
N HIS A 39 -24.44 18.28 -23.47
CA HIS A 39 -25.15 17.77 -22.30
C HIS A 39 -25.16 16.24 -22.25
N THR A 40 -25.46 15.59 -23.38
CA THR A 40 -25.45 14.12 -23.49
C THR A 40 -24.03 13.58 -23.30
N GLN A 41 -23.02 14.21 -23.89
CA GLN A 41 -21.62 13.81 -23.74
C GLN A 41 -21.14 13.97 -22.28
N THR A 42 -21.43 15.10 -21.64
CA THR A 42 -21.07 15.36 -20.23
C THR A 42 -21.76 14.36 -19.30
N LYS A 43 -23.04 14.05 -19.51
CA LYS A 43 -23.74 13.00 -18.76
C LYS A 43 -23.12 11.62 -18.95
N ALA A 44 -22.76 11.25 -20.18
CA ALA A 44 -22.10 9.98 -20.46
C ALA A 44 -20.74 9.92 -19.76
N ARG A 45 -19.95 11.00 -19.80
CA ARG A 45 -18.67 11.10 -19.11
C ARG A 45 -18.84 10.97 -17.58
N ALA A 46 -19.79 11.67 -16.98
CA ALA A 46 -20.08 11.55 -15.55
C ALA A 46 -20.44 10.11 -15.16
N ARG A 47 -21.23 9.42 -15.98
CA ARG A 47 -21.58 8.00 -15.74
C ARG A 47 -20.37 7.08 -15.84
N GLN A 48 -19.49 7.32 -16.82
CA GLN A 48 -18.23 6.57 -16.95
C GLN A 48 -17.35 6.80 -15.72
N LEU A 49 -17.12 8.04 -15.33
CA LEU A 49 -16.31 8.38 -14.17
C LEU A 49 -16.84 7.77 -12.87
N ARG A 50 -18.17 7.74 -12.68
CA ARG A 50 -18.76 7.04 -11.53
C ARG A 50 -18.52 5.53 -11.56
N THR A 51 -18.48 4.94 -12.74
CA THR A 51 -18.17 3.51 -12.90
C THR A 51 -16.70 3.25 -12.56
N ASP A 52 -15.80 4.09 -13.08
CA ASP A 52 -14.36 4.03 -12.81
C ASP A 52 -14.05 4.27 -11.33
N LEU A 53 -14.75 5.21 -10.69
CA LEU A 53 -14.62 5.49 -9.26
C LEU A 53 -14.93 4.24 -8.43
N ARG A 54 -16.03 3.55 -8.73
CA ARG A 54 -16.47 2.36 -7.99
C ARG A 54 -15.65 1.10 -8.28
N SER A 55 -14.99 1.03 -9.42
CA SER A 55 -14.14 -0.11 -9.80
C SER A 55 -12.67 0.07 -9.39
N THR A 56 -12.31 1.24 -8.84
CA THR A 56 -10.94 1.51 -8.40
C THR A 56 -10.62 0.70 -7.15
N THR A 57 -9.64 -0.20 -7.26
CA THR A 57 -9.09 -0.98 -6.13
C THR A 57 -7.60 -0.67 -5.94
N LEU A 58 -7.10 -0.96 -4.74
CA LEU A 58 -5.68 -0.79 -4.40
C LEU A 58 -4.74 -1.73 -5.19
N ASP A 59 -5.27 -2.81 -5.77
CA ASP A 59 -4.50 -3.96 -6.27
C ASP A 59 -3.27 -3.58 -7.09
N GLY A 60 -2.09 -4.01 -6.59
CA GLY A 60 -0.80 -3.82 -7.25
C GLY A 60 -0.22 -2.40 -7.19
N LYS A 61 -0.86 -1.46 -6.48
CA LYS A 61 -0.43 -0.05 -6.35
C LYS A 61 -0.06 0.30 -4.91
N SER A 62 0.65 1.41 -4.72
CA SER A 62 0.84 1.97 -3.38
C SER A 62 -0.45 2.65 -2.89
N MET A 63 -0.61 2.77 -1.57
CA MET A 63 -1.75 3.49 -0.99
C MET A 63 -1.85 4.93 -1.50
N ARG A 64 -0.72 5.61 -1.70
CA ARG A 64 -0.70 6.98 -2.24
C ARG A 64 -1.23 7.05 -3.67
N ASP A 65 -0.82 6.12 -4.53
CA ASP A 65 -1.25 6.11 -5.92
C ASP A 65 -2.76 5.83 -6.03
N PHE A 66 -3.25 4.90 -5.20
CA PHE A 66 -4.67 4.58 -5.09
C PHE A 66 -5.51 5.80 -4.66
N LEU A 67 -5.13 6.47 -3.57
CA LEU A 67 -5.83 7.68 -3.10
C LEU A 67 -5.78 8.81 -4.14
N THR A 68 -4.63 9.00 -4.79
CA THR A 68 -4.47 10.00 -5.86
C THR A 68 -5.39 9.69 -7.05
N GLN A 69 -5.52 8.43 -7.44
CA GLN A 69 -6.42 8.03 -8.52
C GLN A 69 -7.88 8.33 -8.18
N ILE A 70 -8.33 7.98 -6.97
CA ILE A 70 -9.71 8.28 -6.52
C ILE A 70 -9.95 9.79 -6.54
N LYS A 71 -9.01 10.57 -5.99
CA LYS A 71 -9.10 12.04 -5.98
C LYS A 71 -9.22 12.62 -7.39
N ASN A 72 -8.39 12.17 -8.32
CA ASN A 72 -8.43 12.66 -9.70
C ASN A 72 -9.80 12.39 -10.36
N ILE A 73 -10.39 11.22 -10.13
CA ILE A 73 -11.72 10.88 -10.66
C ILE A 73 -12.80 11.75 -9.97
N ALA A 74 -12.70 11.99 -8.66
CA ALA A 74 -13.62 12.84 -7.92
C ALA A 74 -13.55 14.32 -8.37
N ASP A 75 -12.34 14.83 -8.62
CA ASP A 75 -12.12 16.18 -9.14
C ASP A 75 -12.67 16.32 -10.58
N GLU A 76 -12.50 15.29 -11.43
CA GLU A 76 -13.09 15.27 -12.77
C GLU A 76 -14.63 15.22 -12.72
N LEU A 77 -15.19 14.43 -11.79
CA LEU A 77 -16.62 14.37 -11.52
C LEU A 77 -17.18 15.73 -11.09
N ALA A 78 -16.48 16.45 -10.22
CA ALA A 78 -16.83 17.82 -9.86
C ALA A 78 -16.81 18.75 -11.08
N GLY A 79 -15.81 18.61 -11.96
CA GLY A 79 -15.69 19.37 -13.21
C GLY A 79 -16.83 19.15 -14.20
N VAL A 80 -17.43 17.95 -14.25
CA VAL A 80 -18.58 17.64 -15.12
C VAL A 80 -19.94 17.85 -14.43
N GLY A 81 -19.97 18.46 -13.23
CA GLY A 81 -21.19 18.80 -12.51
C GLY A 81 -21.78 17.65 -11.68
N GLY A 82 -20.99 16.62 -11.36
CA GLY A 82 -21.39 15.49 -10.53
C GLY A 82 -20.50 15.30 -9.31
N PRO A 83 -20.36 16.29 -8.40
CA PRO A 83 -19.43 16.22 -7.27
C PRO A 83 -19.69 15.00 -6.36
N VAL A 84 -18.62 14.45 -5.80
CA VAL A 84 -18.65 13.31 -4.88
C VAL A 84 -18.79 13.83 -3.45
N SER A 85 -19.74 13.30 -2.69
CA SER A 85 -19.91 13.65 -1.27
C SER A 85 -18.79 13.07 -0.40
N LEU A 86 -18.58 13.63 0.79
CA LEU A 86 -17.60 13.10 1.76
C LEU A 86 -17.86 11.62 2.06
N GLU A 87 -19.12 11.27 2.33
CA GLU A 87 -19.55 9.90 2.63
C GLU A 87 -19.29 8.96 1.45
N GLU A 88 -19.68 9.36 0.23
CA GLU A 88 -19.43 8.58 -0.99
C GLU A 88 -17.93 8.38 -1.24
N TYR A 89 -17.11 9.41 -1.01
CA TYR A 89 -15.66 9.33 -1.17
C TYR A 89 -15.05 8.31 -0.20
N VAL A 90 -15.40 8.41 1.08
CA VAL A 90 -14.90 7.49 2.11
C VAL A 90 -15.36 6.07 1.81
N ASP A 91 -16.63 5.87 1.44
CA ASP A 91 -17.19 4.58 1.05
C ASP A 91 -16.42 3.92 -0.11
N VAL A 92 -16.12 4.68 -1.16
CA VAL A 92 -15.36 4.20 -2.32
C VAL A 92 -13.96 3.78 -1.88
N VAL A 93 -13.30 4.60 -1.08
CA VAL A 93 -11.96 4.29 -0.56
C VAL A 93 -11.99 2.98 0.21
N LEU A 94 -12.89 2.82 1.19
CA LEU A 94 -12.94 1.61 2.05
C LEU A 94 -13.29 0.35 1.25
N LYS A 95 -14.23 0.43 0.31
CA LYS A 95 -14.62 -0.70 -0.56
C LYS A 95 -13.52 -1.15 -1.50
N GLY A 96 -12.61 -0.25 -1.88
CA GLY A 96 -11.47 -0.55 -2.75
C GLY A 96 -10.26 -1.17 -2.03
N LEU A 97 -10.33 -1.38 -0.71
CA LEU A 97 -9.24 -1.94 0.09
C LEU A 97 -9.29 -3.47 0.19
N PRO A 98 -8.13 -4.15 0.17
CA PRO A 98 -8.07 -5.59 0.40
C PRO A 98 -8.26 -5.91 1.89
N GLN A 99 -8.55 -7.19 2.18
CA GLN A 99 -8.86 -7.68 3.54
C GLN A 99 -7.77 -7.36 4.58
N GLU A 100 -6.51 -7.20 4.17
CA GLU A 100 -5.40 -6.82 5.04
C GLU A 100 -5.62 -5.47 5.75
N TYR A 101 -6.48 -4.61 5.21
CA TYR A 101 -6.84 -3.32 5.80
C TYR A 101 -8.09 -3.38 6.69
N ALA A 102 -8.71 -4.55 6.90
CA ALA A 102 -9.89 -4.71 7.75
C ALA A 102 -9.77 -4.04 9.14
N PRO A 103 -8.62 -4.08 9.85
CA PRO A 103 -8.49 -3.40 11.14
C PRO A 103 -8.66 -1.88 11.06
N VAL A 104 -8.12 -1.23 10.03
CA VAL A 104 -8.25 0.22 9.86
C VAL A 104 -9.64 0.60 9.33
N VAL A 105 -10.24 -0.25 8.48
CA VAL A 105 -11.63 -0.10 8.03
C VAL A 105 -12.58 -0.09 9.23
N SER A 106 -12.49 -1.07 10.13
CA SER A 106 -13.34 -1.11 11.34
C SER A 106 -13.17 0.13 12.23
N VAL A 107 -11.95 0.66 12.36
CA VAL A 107 -11.73 1.90 13.14
C VAL A 107 -12.46 3.08 12.51
N ILE A 108 -12.42 3.20 11.18
CA ILE A 108 -13.10 4.27 10.45
C ILE A 108 -14.62 4.11 10.55
N GLU A 109 -15.14 2.90 10.32
CA GLU A 109 -16.58 2.58 10.37
C GLU A 109 -17.17 2.68 11.79
N SER A 110 -16.36 2.48 12.84
CA SER A 110 -16.82 2.61 14.23
C SER A 110 -17.14 4.05 14.65
N LYS A 111 -16.75 5.04 13.86
CA LYS A 111 -17.02 6.46 14.14
C LYS A 111 -18.46 6.80 13.80
N PHE A 112 -19.16 7.46 14.72
CA PHE A 112 -20.53 7.93 14.51
C PHE A 112 -20.66 9.02 13.43
N VAL A 113 -19.57 9.75 13.15
CA VAL A 113 -19.51 10.79 12.13
C VAL A 113 -18.38 10.45 11.16
N THR A 114 -18.67 10.53 9.87
CA THR A 114 -17.70 10.29 8.81
C THR A 114 -16.49 11.22 8.99
N PRO A 115 -15.29 10.68 9.20
CA PRO A 115 -14.10 11.51 9.37
C PRO A 115 -13.77 12.29 8.09
N PRO A 116 -13.08 13.44 8.20
CA PRO A 116 -12.63 14.19 7.04
C PRO A 116 -11.64 13.38 6.20
N ILE A 117 -11.62 13.62 4.89
CA ILE A 117 -10.79 12.90 3.92
C ILE A 117 -9.32 12.83 4.38
N ALA A 118 -8.75 13.95 4.81
CA ALA A 118 -7.36 14.01 5.26
C ALA A 118 -7.04 13.07 6.43
N GLU A 119 -8.00 12.86 7.35
CA GLU A 119 -7.82 11.93 8.47
C GLU A 119 -7.87 10.48 7.98
N VAL A 120 -8.81 10.14 7.09
CA VAL A 120 -8.91 8.81 6.48
C VAL A 120 -7.61 8.47 5.74
N GLU A 121 -7.12 9.37 4.88
CA GLU A 121 -5.88 9.20 4.14
C GLU A 121 -4.68 9.00 5.08
N ALA A 122 -4.59 9.80 6.15
CA ALA A 122 -3.53 9.68 7.14
C ALA A 122 -3.54 8.32 7.86
N LEU A 123 -4.73 7.82 8.24
CA LEU A 123 -4.89 6.51 8.89
C LEU A 123 -4.47 5.36 7.97
N LEU A 124 -4.86 5.42 6.69
CA LEU A 124 -4.52 4.41 5.69
C LEU A 124 -3.01 4.39 5.39
N LEU A 125 -2.39 5.55 5.22
CA LEU A 125 -0.94 5.67 5.00
C LEU A 125 -0.16 5.21 6.24
N ALA A 126 -0.64 5.54 7.45
CA ALA A 126 -0.03 5.06 8.68
C ALA A 126 -0.12 3.52 8.79
N HIS A 127 -1.25 2.92 8.38
CA HIS A 127 -1.41 1.47 8.30
C HIS A 127 -0.40 0.83 7.35
N GLU A 128 -0.30 1.32 6.10
CA GLU A 128 0.66 0.83 5.10
C GLU A 128 2.11 0.91 5.61
N SER A 129 2.47 2.02 6.27
CA SER A 129 3.81 2.22 6.83
C SER A 129 4.15 1.18 7.91
N ARG A 130 3.18 0.84 8.77
CA ARG A 130 3.34 -0.17 9.83
C ARG A 130 3.47 -1.57 9.22
N ALA A 131 2.56 -1.93 8.31
CA ALA A 131 2.60 -3.21 7.60
C ALA A 131 3.94 -3.44 6.89
N ASN A 132 4.47 -2.41 6.23
CA ASN A 132 5.78 -2.46 5.58
C ASN A 132 6.95 -2.66 6.55
N ARG A 133 6.90 -2.09 7.77
CA ARG A 133 7.93 -2.32 8.80
C ARG A 133 7.91 -3.76 9.30
N PHE A 134 6.73 -4.30 9.60
CA PHE A 134 6.59 -5.70 10.01
C PHE A 134 7.08 -6.65 8.92
N ARG A 135 6.72 -6.41 7.65
CA ARG A 135 7.20 -7.20 6.52
C ARG A 135 8.73 -7.20 6.44
N LYS A 136 9.39 -6.05 6.60
CA LYS A 136 10.86 -5.95 6.59
C LYS A 136 11.52 -6.67 7.78
N GLN A 137 10.89 -6.61 8.95
CA GLN A 137 11.41 -7.27 10.16
C GLN A 137 11.31 -8.80 10.06
N SER A 138 10.28 -9.34 9.40
CA SER A 138 10.16 -10.77 9.11
C SER A 138 11.23 -11.31 8.15
N PHE A 139 11.89 -10.44 7.38
CA PHE A 139 13.03 -10.80 6.52
C PHE A 139 14.40 -10.61 7.18
N SER A 140 14.48 -10.20 8.45
CA SER A 140 15.71 -10.36 9.23
C SER A 140 15.77 -11.79 9.75
N PRO A 141 16.65 -12.67 9.23
CA PRO A 141 16.92 -13.91 9.94
C PRO A 141 17.51 -13.49 11.28
N SER A 142 16.76 -13.67 12.35
CA SER A 142 17.31 -13.60 13.70
C SER A 142 18.38 -14.69 13.77
N ILE A 143 19.65 -14.30 13.59
CA ILE A 143 20.78 -15.16 13.88
C ILE A 143 20.74 -15.35 15.40
N ASN A 144 20.12 -16.45 15.83
CA ASN A 144 20.28 -16.95 17.19
C ASN A 144 21.75 -17.38 17.32
N TYR A 145 22.62 -16.44 17.68
CA TYR A 145 23.88 -16.80 18.29
C TYR A 145 23.54 -17.45 19.63
N THR A 146 23.56 -18.78 19.67
CA THR A 146 23.72 -19.51 20.92
C THR A 146 25.11 -19.19 21.44
N GLN A 147 25.22 -18.08 22.16
CA GLN A 147 26.38 -17.77 22.98
C GLN A 147 26.34 -18.79 24.10
N GLY A 148 27.09 -19.88 23.92
CA GLY A 148 27.27 -20.92 24.92
C GLY A 148 27.72 -20.26 26.22
N TYR A 149 26.87 -20.36 27.23
CA TYR A 149 27.17 -19.96 28.60
C TYR A 149 28.28 -20.87 29.15
N SER A 150 29.53 -20.55 28.85
CA SER A 150 30.63 -20.93 29.72
C SER A 150 30.60 -20.00 30.93
N ARG A 151 30.06 -20.52 32.03
CA ARG A 151 30.24 -19.96 33.38
C ARG A 151 31.72 -19.67 33.61
N GLY A 152 32.05 -18.40 33.84
CA GLY A 152 33.37 -18.00 34.32
C GLY A 152 33.20 -16.98 35.44
N ASN A 153 33.26 -17.45 36.69
CA ASN A 153 33.43 -16.61 37.86
C ASN A 153 34.90 -16.72 38.32
N PHE A 154 35.63 -15.62 38.19
CA PHE A 154 36.80 -15.16 38.94
C PHE A 154 37.86 -16.17 39.42
N SER A 155 39.09 -16.02 38.91
CA SER A 155 40.23 -15.47 39.67
C SER A 155 41.57 -16.04 39.17
N GLY A 156 42.50 -15.13 38.85
CA GLY A 156 43.91 -15.32 39.18
C GLY A 156 44.78 -16.14 38.22
N GLY A 157 45.62 -15.41 37.47
CA GLY A 157 47.06 -15.64 37.58
C GLY A 157 47.72 -16.58 36.57
N SER A 158 48.60 -15.98 35.78
CA SER A 158 49.87 -16.52 35.30
C SER A 158 49.87 -17.69 34.31
N PHE A 159 50.22 -17.34 33.07
CA PHE A 159 51.21 -18.01 32.22
C PHE A 159 51.52 -19.48 32.52
N ARG A 160 51.20 -20.37 31.58
CA ARG A 160 52.10 -21.43 31.13
C ARG A 160 51.60 -22.05 29.83
N ASP A 161 52.21 -21.53 28.77
CA ASP A 161 52.75 -22.26 27.64
C ASP A 161 52.84 -23.80 27.75
N ARG A 162 52.63 -24.43 26.58
CA ARG A 162 53.01 -25.79 26.13
C ARG A 162 51.98 -26.91 26.21
N GLY A 163 51.61 -27.38 25.02
CA GLY A 163 51.89 -28.77 24.66
C GLY A 163 50.97 -29.39 23.61
N SER A 164 51.34 -29.32 22.33
CA SER A 164 50.93 -30.30 21.33
C SER A 164 52.17 -30.90 20.67
N GLY A 165 52.31 -32.22 20.84
CA GLY A 165 52.97 -33.16 19.95
C GLY A 165 54.41 -32.90 19.52
N ASN A 166 55.36 -33.52 20.21
CA ASN A 166 56.53 -34.07 19.52
C ASN A 166 56.85 -35.49 20.00
N SER A 167 56.79 -36.41 19.04
CA SER A 167 57.28 -37.77 19.10
C SER A 167 58.77 -37.81 19.45
N GLY A 168 59.16 -38.60 20.45
CA GLY A 168 60.58 -38.77 20.73
C GLY A 168 60.89 -39.58 21.98
N ARG A 169 60.97 -40.90 21.80
CA ARG A 169 61.96 -41.85 22.37
C ARG A 169 62.32 -41.75 23.87
N ARG A 170 62.35 -42.96 24.46
CA ARG A 170 63.48 -43.57 25.21
C ARG A 170 63.28 -43.76 26.72
N GLY A 171 63.33 -45.03 27.12
CA GLY A 171 63.71 -45.51 28.46
C GLY A 171 62.59 -45.39 29.50
N GLY A 172 62.17 -46.43 30.20
CA GLY A 172 62.89 -47.62 30.62
C GLY A 172 62.76 -47.72 32.14
N ARG A 173 62.51 -48.94 32.64
CA ARG A 173 62.47 -49.35 34.07
C ARG A 173 61.25 -48.78 34.80
N GLY A 174 60.38 -49.56 35.40
CA GLY A 174 60.54 -50.87 36.01
C GLY A 174 59.89 -50.80 37.39
N LEU A 175 59.37 -51.95 37.86
CA LEU A 175 58.93 -52.20 39.24
C LEU A 175 57.62 -51.46 39.62
N GLY A 176 56.57 -52.10 40.10
CA GLY A 176 56.44 -53.39 40.73
C GLY A 176 55.43 -53.25 41.86
N ARG A 177 54.70 -54.35 42.14
CA ARG A 177 53.82 -54.57 43.30
C ARG A 177 52.53 -53.74 43.29
N GLY A 178 51.33 -54.32 43.38
CA GLY A 178 50.96 -55.62 43.91
C GLY A 178 50.00 -55.43 45.08
N ARG A 179 48.92 -56.23 45.05
CA ARG A 179 47.92 -56.47 46.11
C ARG A 179 47.01 -55.28 46.46
N GLY A 180 45.71 -55.49 46.63
CA GLY A 180 44.95 -56.71 46.65
C GLY A 180 43.56 -56.47 47.26
N SER A 181 42.70 -57.46 47.03
CA SER A 181 41.58 -57.92 47.86
C SER A 181 40.47 -56.94 48.22
N GLN A 182 39.26 -57.19 47.69
CA GLN A 182 38.09 -57.74 48.42
C GLN A 182 37.38 -56.66 49.28
N PHE A 183 36.07 -56.51 49.30
CA PHE A 183 35.06 -57.54 49.54
C PHE A 183 33.72 -57.17 48.91
N ALA A 184 32.96 -58.24 48.67
CA ALA A 184 31.54 -58.26 48.36
C ALA A 184 30.66 -58.06 49.61
N ASN A 185 29.36 -58.12 49.36
CA ASN A 185 28.19 -58.29 50.25
C ASN A 185 27.39 -56.99 50.42
N PHE A 186 26.08 -56.92 50.17
CA PHE A 186 25.04 -57.90 49.85
C PHE A 186 24.12 -57.32 48.77
#